data_AF-A0A959ETL9-F1
#
_entry.id   AF-A0A959ETL9-F1
#
_cell.length_a   1.000
_cell.length_b   1.000
_cell.length_c   1.000
_cell.angle_alpha   90.00
_cell.angle_beta   90.00
_cell.angle_gamma   90.00
#
_symmetry.space_group_name_H-M   'P 1'
#
loop_
_entity.id
_entity.type
_entity.pdbx_description
1 polymer ?
#
loop_
_entity_poly.entity_id
_entity_poly.type
_entity_poly.pdbx_seq_one_letter_code
_entity_poly.pdbx_strand_id
1 'polypeptide(L)' 'FIANFSALAVEPLPKLVKKGEKAQPHQVEAITGATISSRAVVRLLENGLEQWREPIRNYLSTQNAKDE' A
#
# COMPACT_ATOMS: atom_id res chain seq x y z
N PHE A 1 -5.65 -10.00 -7.46
CA PHE A 1 -4.42 -9.42 -6.86
C PHE A 1 -4.30 -7.93 -7.16
N ILE A 2 -4.18 -7.48 -8.42
CA ILE A 2 -4.09 -6.04 -8.75
C ILE A 2 -5.25 -5.22 -8.14
N ALA A 3 -6.48 -5.74 -8.20
CA ALA A 3 -7.66 -5.11 -7.59
C ALA A 3 -7.57 -4.93 -6.06
N ASN A 4 -6.67 -5.63 -5.36
CA ASN A 4 -6.46 -5.39 -3.92
C ASN A 4 -5.74 -4.06 -3.64
N PHE A 5 -5.01 -3.52 -4.62
CA PHE A 5 -4.21 -2.30 -4.47
C PHE A 5 -5.00 -1.03 -4.78
N SER A 6 -6.09 -1.10 -5.56
CA SER A 6 -6.87 0.08 -5.96
C SER A 6 -7.64 0.73 -4.81
N ALA A 7 -7.98 -0.04 -3.77
CA ALA A 7 -8.67 0.42 -2.57
C ALA A 7 -7.80 0.31 -1.30
N LEU A 8 -6.48 0.23 -1.48
CA LEU A 8 -5.54 -0.02 -0.39
C LEU A 8 -5.28 1.27 0.38
N ALA A 9 -5.56 1.25 1.68
CA ALA A 9 -5.12 2.33 2.56
C ALA A 9 -3.59 2.31 2.66
N VAL A 10 -2.96 3.47 2.43
CA VAL A 10 -1.51 3.66 2.57
C VAL A 10 -1.08 3.88 4.03
N GLU A 11 -2.05 4.13 4.91
CA GLU A 11 -1.87 4.22 6.37
C GLU A 11 -2.89 3.30 7.08
N PRO A 12 -2.44 2.36 7.95
CA PRO A 12 -1.05 1.96 8.20
C PRO A 12 -0.42 1.26 6.97
N LEU A 13 0.87 0.94 7.03
CA LEU A 13 1.60 0.33 5.90
C LEU A 13 0.90 -0.94 5.35
N PRO A 14 0.98 -1.19 4.03
CA PRO A 14 0.44 -2.38 3.41
C PRO A 14 0.88 -3.67 4.10
N LYS A 15 -0.02 -4.64 4.27
CA LYS A 15 0.29 -5.93 4.89
C LYS A 15 -0.23 -7.11 4.06
N LEU A 16 0.63 -8.10 3.81
CA LEU A 16 0.22 -9.33 3.14
C LEU A 16 -0.51 -10.28 4.10
N VAL A 17 -1.67 -10.78 3.70
CA VAL A 17 -2.44 -11.83 4.39
C VAL A 17 -2.73 -12.99 3.45
N LYS A 18 -3.14 -14.15 3.96
CA LYS A 18 -3.57 -15.25 3.09
C LYS A 18 -4.91 -14.90 2.42
N LYS A 19 -5.21 -15.59 1.33
CA LYS A 19 -6.51 -15.48 0.66
C LYS A 19 -7.63 -15.84 1.64
N GLY A 20 -8.63 -14.97 1.77
CA GLY A 20 -9.76 -15.13 2.68
C GLY A 20 -9.52 -14.57 4.09
N GLU A 21 -8.32 -14.07 4.41
CA GLU A 21 -7.98 -13.54 5.74
C GLU A 21 -7.96 -12.00 5.78
N LYS A 22 -8.39 -11.31 4.71
CA LYS A 22 -8.45 -9.84 4.69
C LYS A 22 -9.52 -9.33 5.67
N ALA A 23 -9.07 -8.60 6.68
CA ALA A 23 -9.92 -7.98 7.71
C ALA A 23 -9.79 -6.45 7.76
N GLN A 24 -8.73 -5.88 7.19
CA GLN A 24 -8.41 -4.45 7.30
C GLN A 24 -8.12 -3.83 5.91
N PRO A 25 -8.33 -2.50 5.74
CA PRO A 25 -8.21 -1.84 4.44
C PRO A 25 -6.77 -1.74 3.91
N HIS A 26 -5.76 -1.80 4.77
CA HIS A 26 -4.33 -1.85 4.40
C HIS A 26 -3.84 -3.27 4.06
N GLN A 27 -4.72 -4.28 4.10
CA GLN A 27 -4.32 -5.68 3.85
C GLN A 27 -4.53 -6.09 2.39
N VAL A 28 -3.56 -6.85 1.89
CA VAL A 28 -3.53 -7.44 0.55
C VAL A 28 -3.49 -8.94 0.65
N GLU A 29 -4.40 -9.61 -0.04
CA GLU A 29 -4.43 -11.07 -0.09
C GLU A 29 -3.36 -11.62 -1.04
N ALA A 30 -2.63 -12.64 -0.57
CA ALA A 30 -1.71 -13.42 -1.37
C ALA A 30 -2.45 -14.27 -2.42
N ILE A 31 -1.79 -14.51 -3.55
CA ILE A 31 -2.26 -15.49 -4.54
C ILE A 31 -1.77 -16.88 -4.15
N THR A 32 -2.67 -17.86 -4.10
CA THR A 32 -2.33 -19.27 -3.88
C THR A 32 -1.31 -19.73 -4.93
N GLY A 33 -0.21 -20.36 -4.48
CA GLY A 33 0.87 -20.81 -5.36
C GLY A 33 1.88 -19.73 -5.78
N ALA A 34 1.68 -18.47 -5.39
CA ALA A 34 2.59 -17.37 -5.71
C ALA A 34 2.92 -16.49 -4.48
N THR A 35 3.12 -17.13 -3.33
CA THR A 35 3.39 -16.46 -2.04
C THR A 35 4.66 -15.62 -2.06
N ILE A 36 5.73 -16.11 -2.68
CA ILE A 36 7.02 -15.39 -2.76
C ILE A 36 6.87 -14.11 -3.58
N SER A 37 6.28 -14.20 -4.78
CA SER A 37 6.02 -13.02 -5.63
C SER A 37 5.07 -12.03 -4.95
N SER A 38 4.01 -12.52 -4.29
CA SER A 38 3.07 -11.65 -3.55
C SER A 38 3.77 -10.88 -2.42
N ARG A 39 4.68 -11.55 -1.70
CA ARG A 39 5.47 -10.92 -0.63
C ARG A 39 6.48 -9.92 -1.17
N ALA A 40 7.11 -10.20 -2.31
CA ALA A 40 8.06 -9.29 -2.93
C ALA A 40 7.40 -7.95 -3.31
N VAL A 41 6.19 -8.00 -3.89
CA VAL A 41 5.43 -6.79 -4.25
C VAL A 41 5.05 -5.99 -3.00
N VAL A 42 4.55 -6.63 -1.94
CA VAL A 42 4.18 -5.91 -0.71
C VAL A 42 5.40 -5.26 -0.05
N ARG A 43 6.54 -5.96 0.01
CA ARG A 43 7.80 -5.39 0.53
C ARG A 43 8.28 -4.19 -0.29
N LEU A 44 8.16 -4.23 -1.61
CA LEU A 44 8.51 -3.11 -2.47
C LEU A 44 7.65 -1.88 -2.13
N LEU A 45 6.35 -2.07 -1.87
CA LEU A 45 5.46 -0.99 -1.48
C LEU A 45 5.75 -0.48 -0.06
N GLU A 46 6.02 -1.35 0.91
CA GLU A 46 6.42 -0.97 2.27
C GLU A 46 7.67 -0.07 2.22
N ASN A 47 8.73 -0.52 1.55
CA ASN A 47 9.99 0.23 1.43
C ASN A 47 9.81 1.54 0.64
N GLY A 48 8.99 1.52 -0.42
CA GLY A 48 8.69 2.72 -1.19
C GLY A 48 7.94 3.76 -0.35
N LEU A 49 6.92 3.35 0.41
CA LEU A 49 6.19 4.26 1.28
C LEU A 49 7.07 4.81 2.41
N GLU A 50 8.01 4.04 2.94
CA GLU A 50 8.97 4.56 3.93
C GLU A 50 9.79 5.74 3.39
N GLN A 51 10.22 5.66 2.13
CA GLN A 51 11.01 6.72 1.49
C GLN A 51 10.15 7.90 1.01
N TRP A 52 8.98 7.62 0.43
CA TRP A 52 8.22 8.60 -0.34
C TRP A 52 7.02 9.22 0.38
N ARG A 53 6.60 8.68 1.54
CA ARG A 53 5.42 9.20 2.25
C ARG A 53 5.51 10.68 2.60
N GLU A 54 6.62 11.12 3.19
CA GLU A 54 6.76 12.51 3.65
C GLU A 54 6.92 13.48 2.46
N PRO A 55 7.75 13.17 1.44
CA PRO A 55 7.78 13.98 0.22
C PRO A 55 6.42 14.16 -0.45
N ILE A 56 5.64 13.08 -0.57
CA ILE A 56 4.29 13.13 -1.16
C ILE A 56 3.36 13.97 -0.28
N ARG A 57 3.37 13.76 1.04
CA ARG A 57 2.54 14.54 1.98
C ARG A 57 2.84 16.03 1.90
N ASN A 58 4.12 16.40 1.89
CA ASN A 58 4.58 17.79 1.78
C ASN A 58 4.18 18.42 0.43
N TYR A 59 4.26 17.66 -0.65
CA TYR A 59 3.83 18.13 -1.97
C TYR A 59 2.33 18.41 -2.00
N LEU A 60 1.51 17.50 -1.46
CA LEU A 60 0.06 17.65 -1.42
C LEU A 60 -0.38 18.82 -0.51
N SER A 61 0.27 19.02 0.65
CA SER A 61 -0.04 20.17 1.51
C SER A 61 0.32 21.50 0.86
N THR A 62 1.39 21.54 0.07
CA THR A 62 1.80 22.74 -0.68
C THR A 62 0.86 23.06 -1.84
N GLN A 63 0.30 22.04 -2.50
CA GLN A 63 -0.71 22.22 -3.55
C GLN A 63 -1.99 22.81 -2.98
N ASN A 64 -2.53 22.23 -1.90
CA ASN A 64 -3.78 22.69 -1.29
C ASN A 64 -3.69 24.14 -0.79
N ALA A 65 -2.52 24.59 -0.33
CA ALA A 65 -2.29 25.98 0.09
C ALA A 65 -2.13 26.98 -1.07
N LYS A 66 -2.01 26.52 -2.32
CA LYS A 66 -1.97 27.38 -3.52
C LYS A 66 -3.33 27.53 -4.19
N ASP A 67 -4.26 26.63 -3.88
CA ASP A 67 -5.61 26.59 -4.43
C ASP A 67 -6.65 27.33 -3.54
N GLU A 68 -6.23 27.83 -2.36
CA GLU A 68 -6.96 28.76 -1.48
C GLU A 68 -6.48 30.21 -1.63
#